data_AF-A0A8C1NYJ7-F1
#
_entry.id   AF-A0A8C1NYJ7-F1
#
_cell.length_a   1.000
_cell.length_b   1.000
_cell.length_c   1.000
_cell.angle_alpha   90.00
_cell.angle_beta   90.00
_cell.angle_gamma   90.00
#
_symmetry.space_group_name_H-M   'P 1'
#
loop_
_entity.id
_entity.type
_entity.pdbx_description
1 polymer ?
#
loop_
_entity_poly.entity_id
_entity_poly.type
_entity_poly.pdbx_seq_one_letter_code
_entity_poly.pdbx_strand_id
1 'polypeptide(L)'
;MMKTILLLAVAVFVSSTPVTTSVKPHTDKTPARHTDKALLGELVDELIVAIKDFPKVLPKEKLIFLKDLQMNGLDHKEREVLFCQVEQELKIKVSGLFGARFDHFRTDKKLMRNLNMYNKYHVKTCKLTDEKQDKIPLHDFLKNLLASVRNAYSQVN
;
A
#
# COMPACT_ATOMS: atom_id res chain seq x y z
N MET A 1 70.28 4.36 1.21
CA MET A 1 68.82 4.52 1.40
C MET A 1 68.26 3.17 1.86
N MET A 2 67.55 3.17 2.99
CA MET A 2 67.13 1.96 3.72
C MET A 2 65.84 1.32 3.20
N LYS A 3 65.78 0.01 3.46
CA LYS A 3 64.80 -1.03 3.12
C LYS A 3 63.36 -0.70 3.53
N THR A 4 62.40 -1.14 2.72
CA THR A 4 61.02 -1.43 3.14
C THR A 4 60.82 -2.94 3.21
N ILE A 5 60.68 -3.46 4.44
CA ILE A 5 60.26 -4.83 4.72
C ILE A 5 58.75 -4.80 4.90
N LEU A 6 58.04 -5.59 4.09
CA LEU A 6 56.60 -5.81 4.20
C LEU A 6 56.37 -6.86 5.30
N LEU A 7 55.74 -6.47 6.42
CA LEU A 7 55.32 -7.39 7.47
C LEU A 7 53.84 -7.75 7.27
N LEU A 8 53.61 -9.03 6.97
CA LEU A 8 52.29 -9.66 6.90
C LEU A 8 51.86 -10.03 8.33
N ALA A 9 50.78 -9.44 8.84
CA ALA A 9 50.19 -9.83 10.12
C ALA A 9 49.03 -10.81 9.86
N VAL A 10 49.21 -12.07 10.26
CA VAL A 10 48.15 -13.09 10.27
C VAL A 10 47.51 -13.08 11.66
N ALA A 11 46.24 -12.70 11.73
CA ALA A 11 45.46 -12.79 12.96
C ALA A 11 44.89 -14.19 13.12
N VAL A 12 45.13 -14.77 14.30
CA VAL A 12 44.79 -16.14 14.71
C VAL A 12 43.30 -16.25 15.08
N PHE A 13 42.62 -17.24 14.53
CA PHE A 13 41.26 -17.63 14.93
C PHE A 13 41.28 -18.31 16.30
N VAL A 14 40.54 -17.75 17.27
CA VAL A 14 40.26 -18.40 18.56
C VAL A 14 38.81 -18.85 18.56
N SER A 15 38.61 -20.17 18.70
CA SER A 15 37.30 -20.80 18.88
C SER A 15 37.02 -21.01 20.37
N SER A 16 35.75 -20.93 20.80
CA SER A 16 35.23 -21.54 22.04
C SER A 16 33.69 -21.65 21.97
N THR A 17 33.19 -22.82 22.37
CA THR A 17 31.78 -23.28 22.45
C THR A 17 31.20 -22.99 23.87
N PRO A 18 30.03 -23.49 24.36
CA PRO A 18 28.83 -24.12 23.77
C PRO A 18 27.48 -23.55 24.33
N VAL A 19 26.36 -24.18 23.94
CA VAL A 19 25.04 -24.22 24.63
C VAL A 19 24.20 -22.94 24.69
N THR A 20 23.09 -22.91 23.94
CA THR A 20 21.73 -23.05 24.51
C THR A 20 20.79 -23.41 23.36
N THR A 21 20.28 -24.65 23.37
CA THR A 21 19.10 -25.04 22.60
C THR A 21 17.92 -24.23 23.12
N SER A 22 17.68 -23.07 22.54
CA SER A 22 16.38 -22.42 22.61
C SER A 22 15.47 -23.17 21.64
N VAL A 23 14.59 -23.99 22.23
CA VAL A 23 13.39 -24.52 21.58
C VAL A 23 12.74 -23.37 20.84
N LYS A 24 12.74 -23.42 19.51
CA LYS A 24 12.02 -22.47 18.66
C LYS A 24 10.55 -22.53 19.06
N PRO A 25 9.96 -21.48 19.65
CA PRO A 25 8.52 -21.45 19.79
C PRO A 25 7.96 -21.21 18.40
N HIS A 26 7.25 -22.21 17.89
CA HIS A 26 6.37 -22.05 16.75
C HIS A 26 5.02 -21.60 17.30
N THR A 27 4.76 -20.28 17.27
CA THR A 27 3.47 -19.54 17.44
C THR A 27 3.85 -18.09 17.78
N ASP A 28 3.44 -17.02 17.10
CA ASP A 28 2.18 -16.74 16.42
C ASP A 28 2.37 -15.62 15.39
N LYS A 29 1.59 -15.65 14.30
CA LYS A 29 1.56 -14.61 13.26
C LYS A 29 0.78 -13.37 13.74
N THR A 30 1.28 -12.67 14.77
CA THR A 30 0.54 -11.54 15.35
C THR A 30 1.42 -10.29 15.54
N PRO A 31 1.82 -9.64 14.43
CA PRO A 31 1.85 -8.16 14.39
C PRO A 31 0.90 -7.55 13.34
N ALA A 32 0.55 -8.30 12.29
CA ALA A 32 -0.13 -7.75 11.10
C ALA A 32 -1.62 -7.38 11.32
N ARG A 33 -2.33 -8.08 12.21
CA ARG A 33 -3.79 -7.91 12.35
C ARG A 33 -4.19 -6.60 13.04
N HIS A 34 -3.45 -6.21 14.09
CA HIS A 34 -3.68 -4.92 14.75
C HIS A 34 -3.28 -3.74 13.86
N THR A 35 -2.30 -3.94 12.96
CA THR A 35 -1.94 -2.94 11.97
C THR A 35 -2.98 -2.82 10.86
N ASP A 36 -3.64 -3.90 10.44
CA ASP A 36 -4.64 -3.84 9.35
C ASP A 36 -5.88 -3.04 9.75
N LYS A 37 -6.44 -3.29 10.94
CA LYS A 37 -7.62 -2.55 11.41
C LYS A 37 -7.33 -1.05 11.53
N ALA A 38 -6.15 -0.69 12.06
CA ALA A 38 -5.71 0.68 12.14
C ALA A 38 -5.50 1.30 10.74
N LEU A 39 -4.80 0.62 9.84
CA LEU A 39 -4.56 1.09 8.47
C LEU A 39 -5.84 1.29 7.68
N LEU A 40 -6.77 0.34 7.76
CA LEU A 40 -8.08 0.44 7.11
C LEU A 40 -8.91 1.58 7.70
N GLY A 41 -8.86 1.77 9.02
CA GLY A 41 -9.50 2.92 9.69
C GLY A 41 -8.95 4.25 9.20
N GLU A 42 -7.62 4.39 9.14
CA GLU A 42 -6.99 5.59 8.60
C GLU A 42 -7.31 5.80 7.11
N LEU A 43 -7.35 4.73 6.30
CA LEU A 43 -7.77 4.82 4.90
C LEU A 43 -9.21 5.34 4.78
N VAL A 44 -10.14 4.91 5.64
CA VAL A 44 -11.51 5.44 5.67
C VAL A 44 -11.50 6.94 5.92
N ASP A 45 -10.75 7.41 6.92
CA ASP A 45 -10.70 8.83 7.26
C ASP A 45 -10.12 9.68 6.13
N GLU A 46 -8.98 9.27 5.56
CA GLU A 46 -8.33 10.00 4.46
C GLU A 46 -9.20 10.01 3.19
N LEU A 47 -9.91 8.92 2.88
CA LEU A 47 -10.84 8.87 1.75
C LEU A 47 -12.04 9.80 1.94
N ILE A 48 -12.59 9.89 3.16
CA ILE A 48 -13.68 10.83 3.46
C ILE A 48 -13.22 12.27 3.23
N VAL A 49 -12.01 12.62 3.66
CA VAL A 49 -11.42 13.95 3.43
C VAL A 49 -11.22 14.20 1.93
N ALA A 50 -10.57 13.27 1.22
CA ALA A 50 -10.31 13.41 -0.22
C ALA A 50 -11.59 13.56 -1.06
N ILE A 51 -12.67 12.85 -0.69
CA ILE A 51 -13.98 12.98 -1.34
C ILE A 51 -14.60 14.36 -1.05
N LYS A 52 -14.54 14.84 0.19
CA LYS A 52 -15.10 16.14 0.59
C LYS A 52 -14.39 17.32 -0.09
N ASP A 53 -13.07 17.22 -0.26
CA ASP A 53 -12.26 18.25 -0.91
C ASP A 53 -12.41 18.26 -2.43
N PHE A 54 -13.03 17.22 -2.99
CA PHE A 54 -13.30 17.15 -4.41
C PHE A 54 -14.48 18.08 -4.78
N PRO A 55 -14.35 18.92 -5.82
CA PRO A 55 -15.43 19.84 -6.19
C PRO A 55 -16.69 19.07 -6.60
N LYS A 56 -17.85 19.45 -6.03
CA LYS A 56 -19.15 18.80 -6.29
C LYS A 56 -19.57 18.84 -7.76
N VAL A 57 -19.14 19.88 -8.48
CA VAL A 57 -19.42 20.07 -9.90
C VAL A 57 -18.13 20.42 -10.60
N LEU A 58 -17.72 19.58 -11.55
CA LEU A 58 -16.62 19.84 -12.46
C LEU A 58 -17.14 19.82 -13.90
N PRO A 59 -16.65 20.71 -14.77
CA PRO A 59 -16.86 20.59 -16.21
C PRO A 59 -16.41 19.21 -16.71
N LYS A 60 -17.12 18.63 -17.67
CA LYS A 60 -16.82 17.28 -18.20
C LYS A 60 -15.36 17.15 -18.66
N GLU A 61 -14.82 18.19 -19.27
CA GLU A 61 -13.43 18.26 -19.75
C GLU A 61 -12.36 18.29 -18.63
N LYS A 62 -12.75 18.56 -17.38
CA LYS A 62 -11.86 18.54 -16.21
C LYS A 62 -12.01 17.26 -15.37
N LEU A 63 -12.88 16.33 -15.78
CA LEU A 63 -13.03 15.05 -15.11
C LEU A 63 -11.83 14.16 -15.42
N ILE A 64 -11.33 13.51 -14.38
CA ILE A 64 -10.36 12.43 -14.52
C ILE A 64 -11.13 11.13 -14.49
N PHE A 65 -10.82 10.26 -15.43
CA PHE A 65 -11.44 8.96 -15.58
C PHE A 65 -10.42 7.87 -15.25
N LEU A 66 -10.82 6.94 -14.41
CA LEU A 66 -10.03 5.77 -14.00
C LEU A 66 -10.77 4.51 -14.41
N LYS A 67 -10.05 3.40 -14.56
CA LYS A 67 -10.66 2.10 -14.81
C LYS A 67 -11.64 1.75 -13.69
N ASP A 68 -12.81 1.26 -14.06
CA ASP A 68 -13.76 0.67 -13.13
C ASP A 68 -13.29 -0.73 -12.74
N LEU A 69 -12.74 -0.82 -11.53
CA LEU A 69 -12.20 -2.06 -10.98
C LEU A 69 -13.27 -2.97 -10.35
N GLN A 70 -14.56 -2.63 -10.46
CA GLN A 70 -15.67 -3.43 -9.93
C GLN A 70 -15.47 -3.82 -8.44
N MET A 71 -15.34 -2.82 -7.58
CA MET A 71 -14.89 -2.98 -6.17
C MET A 71 -15.92 -3.62 -5.22
N ASN A 72 -16.98 -4.22 -5.74
CA ASN A 72 -18.15 -4.66 -4.99
C ASN A 72 -18.09 -6.16 -4.66
N GLY A 73 -18.43 -6.53 -3.42
CA GLY A 73 -18.81 -7.90 -3.06
C GLY A 73 -17.71 -8.97 -3.13
N LEU A 74 -16.43 -8.56 -3.08
CA LEU A 74 -15.29 -9.47 -3.20
C LEU A 74 -14.94 -10.16 -1.89
N ASP A 75 -14.44 -11.39 -2.01
CA ASP A 75 -13.84 -12.13 -0.89
C ASP A 75 -12.52 -11.49 -0.42
N HIS A 76 -11.94 -11.99 0.67
CA HIS A 76 -10.73 -11.40 1.27
C HIS A 76 -9.53 -11.40 0.31
N LYS A 77 -9.30 -12.47 -0.45
CA LYS A 77 -8.11 -12.58 -1.32
C LYS A 77 -8.26 -11.71 -2.56
N GLU A 78 -9.46 -11.67 -3.13
CA GLU A 78 -9.77 -10.81 -4.27
C GLU A 78 -9.64 -9.33 -3.89
N ARG A 79 -10.02 -8.97 -2.66
CA ARG A 79 -9.89 -7.61 -2.14
C ARG A 79 -8.45 -7.12 -2.03
N GLU A 80 -7.53 -7.97 -1.57
CA GLU A 80 -6.12 -7.59 -1.47
C GLU A 80 -5.55 -7.25 -2.86
N VAL A 81 -5.82 -8.10 -3.86
CA VAL A 81 -5.42 -7.85 -5.26
C VAL A 81 -6.06 -6.56 -5.78
N LEU A 82 -7.34 -6.34 -5.48
CA LEU A 82 -8.07 -5.12 -5.85
C LEU A 82 -7.40 -3.86 -5.27
N PHE A 83 -7.07 -3.83 -3.98
CA PHE A 83 -6.44 -2.66 -3.36
C PHE A 83 -5.08 -2.35 -3.97
N CYS A 84 -4.37 -3.38 -4.45
CA CYS A 84 -3.16 -3.17 -5.22
C CYS A 84 -3.44 -2.53 -6.60
N GLN A 85 -4.45 -3.01 -7.32
CA GLN A 85 -4.85 -2.41 -8.61
C GLN A 85 -5.31 -0.96 -8.44
N VAL A 86 -6.04 -0.67 -7.37
CA VAL A 86 -6.45 0.69 -6.98
C VAL A 86 -5.24 1.58 -6.78
N GLU A 87 -4.24 1.13 -6.02
CA GLU A 87 -3.01 1.90 -5.78
C GLU A 87 -2.31 2.23 -7.09
N GLN A 88 -2.17 1.25 -8.00
CA GLN A 88 -1.52 1.49 -9.28
C GLN A 88 -2.30 2.45 -10.17
N GLU A 89 -3.61 2.31 -10.25
CA GLU A 89 -4.45 3.19 -11.07
C GLU A 89 -4.37 4.65 -10.57
N LEU A 90 -4.46 4.87 -9.24
CA LEU A 90 -4.27 6.18 -8.63
C LEU A 90 -2.86 6.73 -8.88
N LYS A 91 -1.83 5.89 -8.73
CA LYS A 91 -0.43 6.25 -8.94
C LYS A 91 -0.15 6.69 -10.38
N ILE A 92 -0.70 5.96 -11.33
CA ILE A 92 -0.49 6.21 -12.76
C ILE A 92 -1.31 7.42 -13.24
N LYS A 93 -2.55 7.56 -12.79
CA LYS A 93 -3.50 8.54 -13.35
C LYS A 93 -3.60 9.84 -12.57
N VAL A 94 -3.32 9.85 -11.27
CA VAL A 94 -3.68 10.96 -10.38
C VAL A 94 -2.49 11.51 -9.61
N SER A 95 -1.57 10.67 -9.13
CA SER A 95 -0.48 11.10 -8.24
C SER A 95 0.48 12.14 -8.82
N GLY A 96 0.59 12.23 -10.15
CA GLY A 96 1.42 13.23 -10.83
C GLY A 96 0.71 14.54 -11.17
N LEU A 97 -0.59 14.68 -10.84
CA LEU A 97 -1.36 15.85 -11.20
C LEU A 97 -1.18 16.99 -10.19
N PHE A 98 -1.15 18.22 -10.69
CA PHE A 98 -0.95 19.42 -9.87
C PHE A 98 -2.27 20.05 -9.42
N GLY A 99 -2.29 20.56 -8.18
CA GLY A 99 -3.40 21.31 -7.60
C GLY A 99 -3.86 20.74 -6.26
N ALA A 100 -4.43 21.59 -5.39
CA ALA A 100 -4.82 21.22 -4.03
C ALA A 100 -5.76 20.00 -3.97
N ARG A 101 -6.71 19.89 -4.91
CA ARG A 101 -7.63 18.74 -5.02
C ARG A 101 -6.95 17.40 -5.31
N PHE A 102 -5.69 17.41 -5.75
CA PHE A 102 -4.91 16.20 -6.02
C PHE A 102 -3.85 15.93 -4.96
N ASP A 103 -3.66 16.83 -3.99
CA ASP A 103 -2.58 16.73 -3.01
C ASP A 103 -2.66 15.39 -2.27
N HIS A 104 -3.86 14.98 -1.84
CA HIS A 104 -4.15 13.67 -1.20
C HIS A 104 -3.61 12.45 -1.95
N PHE A 105 -3.49 12.51 -3.28
CA PHE A 105 -3.06 11.39 -4.12
C PHE A 105 -1.56 11.36 -4.39
N ARG A 106 -0.77 12.31 -3.88
CA ARG A 106 0.68 12.19 -3.99
C ARG A 106 1.18 11.01 -3.17
N THR A 107 2.26 10.38 -3.62
CA THR A 107 2.81 9.15 -3.00
C THR A 107 3.30 9.35 -1.58
N ASP A 108 3.70 10.57 -1.21
CA ASP A 108 4.14 10.94 0.13
C ASP A 108 2.99 11.25 1.10
N LYS A 109 1.75 11.35 0.60
CA LYS A 109 0.59 11.62 1.44
C LYS A 109 0.00 10.37 2.07
N LYS A 110 -0.70 10.59 3.18
CA LYS A 110 -1.16 9.54 4.07
C LYS A 110 -2.07 8.53 3.38
N LEU A 111 -3.00 8.98 2.53
CA LEU A 111 -3.85 8.09 1.72
C LEU A 111 -3.03 7.07 0.91
N MET A 112 -2.13 7.55 0.05
CA MET A 112 -1.31 6.68 -0.80
C MET A 112 -0.31 5.86 -0.01
N ARG A 113 0.29 6.45 1.04
CA ARG A 113 1.24 5.74 1.91
C ARG A 113 0.58 4.57 2.63
N ASN A 114 -0.63 4.76 3.16
CA ASN A 114 -1.35 3.73 3.89
C ASN A 114 -1.85 2.63 2.95
N LEU A 115 -2.28 2.99 1.74
CA LEU A 115 -2.68 2.01 0.72
C LEU A 115 -1.48 1.13 0.30
N ASN A 116 -0.33 1.75 0.02
CA ASN A 116 0.92 1.05 -0.25
C ASN A 116 1.36 0.14 0.92
N MET A 117 1.27 0.64 2.16
CA MET A 117 1.63 -0.12 3.34
C MET A 117 0.72 -1.35 3.52
N TYR A 118 -0.59 -1.19 3.35
CA TYR A 118 -1.53 -2.31 3.34
C TYR A 118 -1.15 -3.33 2.26
N ASN A 119 -0.94 -2.88 1.02
CA ASN A 119 -0.59 -3.76 -0.09
C ASN A 119 0.73 -4.51 0.13
N LYS A 120 1.74 -3.91 0.77
CA LYS A 120 3.00 -4.57 1.13
C LYS A 120 2.80 -5.75 2.10
N TYR A 121 1.80 -5.70 2.96
CA TYR A 121 1.53 -6.76 3.93
C TYR A 121 0.76 -7.93 3.32
N HIS A 122 -0.07 -7.66 2.31
CA HIS A 122 -1.03 -8.63 1.79
C HIS A 122 -0.70 -9.15 0.39
N VAL A 123 -0.12 -8.32 -0.48
CA VAL A 123 0.01 -8.61 -1.91
C VAL A 123 1.46 -8.94 -2.29
N LYS A 124 1.67 -10.18 -2.76
CA LYS A 124 2.97 -10.60 -3.31
C LYS A 124 3.16 -10.18 -4.77
N THR A 125 2.07 -10.09 -5.54
CA THR A 125 2.09 -9.72 -6.96
C THR A 125 0.90 -8.87 -7.32
N CYS A 126 1.14 -7.71 -7.94
CA CYS A 126 0.13 -6.82 -8.46
C CYS A 126 0.02 -7.01 -9.97
N LYS A 127 -1.02 -7.69 -10.45
CA LYS A 127 -1.27 -7.77 -11.90
C LYS A 127 -2.26 -6.66 -12.27
N LEU A 128 -1.83 -5.77 -13.16
CA LEU A 128 -2.71 -4.79 -13.78
C LEU A 128 -3.73 -5.51 -14.64
N THR A 129 -4.99 -5.10 -14.55
CA THR A 129 -6.08 -5.57 -15.41
C THR A 129 -5.93 -5.01 -16.82
N ASP A 130 -6.29 -5.83 -17.82
CA ASP A 130 -6.20 -5.50 -19.24
C ASP A 130 -6.94 -4.20 -19.62
N GLU A 131 -6.60 -3.61 -20.76
CA GLU A 131 -6.98 -2.25 -21.14
C GLU A 131 -8.47 -2.03 -21.48
N LYS A 132 -9.29 -3.08 -21.51
CA LYS A 132 -10.70 -3.02 -21.92
C LYS A 132 -11.69 -2.98 -20.74
N GLN A 133 -11.40 -2.17 -19.73
CA GLN A 133 -12.38 -1.88 -18.67
C GLN A 133 -13.08 -0.54 -18.94
N ASP A 134 -14.36 -0.49 -18.57
CA ASP A 134 -15.10 0.76 -18.51
C ASP A 134 -14.40 1.76 -17.60
N LYS A 135 -14.68 3.05 -17.80
CA LYS A 135 -14.06 4.12 -17.02
C LYS A 135 -15.10 4.90 -16.24
N ILE A 136 -14.77 5.20 -14.99
CA ILE A 136 -15.60 5.99 -14.09
C ILE A 136 -14.87 7.27 -13.65
N PRO A 137 -15.59 8.36 -13.32
CA PRO A 137 -14.99 9.57 -12.79
C PRO A 137 -14.26 9.32 -11.46
N LEU A 138 -13.17 10.04 -11.21
CA LEU A 138 -12.38 9.93 -9.97
C LEU A 138 -13.21 10.01 -8.71
N HIS A 139 -14.17 10.94 -8.65
CA HIS A 139 -15.01 11.09 -7.48
C HIS A 139 -15.86 9.83 -7.19
N ASP A 140 -16.39 9.17 -8.24
CA ASP A 140 -17.17 7.94 -8.09
C ASP A 140 -16.25 6.75 -7.77
N PHE A 141 -15.06 6.72 -8.37
CA PHE A 141 -14.01 5.76 -8.02
C PHE A 141 -13.66 5.81 -6.52
N LEU A 142 -13.50 7.01 -5.94
CA LEU A 142 -13.19 7.17 -4.51
C LEU A 142 -14.35 6.72 -3.61
N LYS A 143 -15.60 6.96 -4.02
CA LYS A 143 -16.77 6.45 -3.28
C LYS A 143 -16.82 4.92 -3.27
N ASN A 144 -16.57 4.31 -4.42
CA ASN A 144 -16.52 2.84 -4.54
C ASN A 144 -15.38 2.28 -3.67
N LEU A 145 -14.21 2.92 -3.70
CA LEU A 145 -13.08 2.55 -2.85
C LEU A 145 -13.42 2.68 -1.37
N LEU A 146 -14.03 3.79 -0.95
CA LEU A 146 -14.46 3.99 0.45
C LEU A 146 -15.44 2.89 0.91
N ALA A 147 -16.40 2.52 0.08
CA ALA A 147 -17.32 1.43 0.38
C ALA A 147 -16.58 0.10 0.57
N SER A 148 -15.64 -0.20 -0.32
CA SER A 148 -14.81 -1.41 -0.26
C SER A 148 -13.91 -1.45 0.99
N VAL A 149 -13.24 -0.34 1.33
CA VAL A 149 -12.40 -0.22 2.54
C VAL A 149 -13.25 -0.36 3.81
N ARG A 150 -14.45 0.22 3.86
CA ARG A 150 -15.37 0.04 5.00
C ARG A 150 -15.80 -1.40 5.18
N ASN A 151 -16.13 -2.07 4.08
CA ASN A 151 -16.46 -3.49 4.09
C ASN A 151 -15.27 -4.34 4.56
N ALA A 152 -14.05 -3.97 4.18
CA ALA A 152 -12.83 -4.60 4.68
C ALA A 152 -12.65 -4.39 6.18
N TYR A 153 -12.76 -3.15 6.63
CA TYR A 153 -12.61 -2.76 8.03
C TYR A 153 -13.59 -3.53 8.93
N SER A 154 -14.86 -3.67 8.52
CA SER A 154 -15.88 -4.39 9.29
C SER A 154 -15.63 -5.89 9.42
N GLN A 155 -14.76 -6.46 8.57
CA GLN A 155 -14.41 -7.89 8.59
C GLN A 155 -13.13 -8.18 9.40
N VAL A 156 -12.39 -7.14 9.82
CA VAL A 156 -11.24 -7.31 10.72
C VAL A 156 -11.74 -7.30 12.16
N ASN A 157 -11.70 -8.47 12.80
CA ASN A 157 -12.03 -8.65 14.22
C ASN A 157 -10.94 -8.05 15.10
#